data_AF-V9IIV4-F1
#
_entry.id   AF-V9IIV4-F1
#
_cell.length_a   1.000
_cell.length_b   1.000
_cell.length_c   1.000
_cell.angle_alpha   90.00
_cell.angle_beta   90.00
_cell.angle_gamma   90.00
#
_symmetry.space_group_name_H-M   'P 1'
#
loop_
_entity.id
_entity.type
_entity.pdbx_description
1 polymer ?
#
loop_
_entity_poly.entity_id
_entity_poly.type
_entity_poly.pdbx_seq_one_letter_code
_entity_poly.pdbx_strand_id
1 'polypeptide(L)'
;MQKIIFISVMLLCVNDVCAINLIFVLISVIMINFRRSIQICTVNIVAAIIGILMVGKMLYQIQYINHSNWDINCTVVPENHQYSSNNSMYNIAEWFGIKKAEPGNLAELLKGYIGIIVVTTLRKIIRIRQCFYRKARGEPLDRPHVMFPFNH
;
A
#
# COMPACT_ATOMS: atom_id res chain seq x y z
N MET A 1 -5.43 -1.42 -16.38
CA MET A 1 -5.36 -2.35 -15.24
C MET A 1 -4.17 -2.07 -14.31
N GLN A 2 -2.92 -2.01 -14.80
CA GLN A 2 -1.74 -1.83 -13.91
C GLN A 2 -1.69 -0.44 -13.30
N LYS A 3 -1.93 0.60 -14.12
CA LYS A 3 -2.01 2.01 -13.69
C LYS A 3 -3.04 2.24 -12.58
N ILE A 4 -4.17 1.52 -12.61
CA ILE A 4 -5.21 1.62 -11.57
C ILE A 4 -4.64 1.22 -10.21
N ILE A 5 -3.80 0.18 -10.14
CA ILE A 5 -3.20 -0.25 -8.87
C ILE A 5 -2.19 0.78 -8.35
N PHE A 6 -1.37 1.36 -9.22
CA PHE A 6 -0.47 2.43 -8.80
C PHE A 6 -1.24 3.64 -8.25
N ILE A 7 -2.36 4.01 -8.87
CA ILE A 7 -3.25 5.07 -8.36
C ILE A 7 -3.87 4.66 -7.02
N SER A 8 -4.34 3.42 -6.87
CA SER A 8 -4.87 2.95 -5.58
C SER A 8 -3.82 2.99 -4.48
N VAL A 9 -2.58 2.56 -4.77
CA VAL A 9 -1.46 2.61 -3.81
C VAL A 9 -1.13 4.06 -3.44
N MET A 10 -1.12 4.98 -4.40
CA MET A 10 -0.97 6.41 -4.11
C MET A 10 -2.05 6.92 -3.16
N LEU A 11 -3.31 6.53 -3.40
CA LEU A 11 -4.43 6.92 -2.57
C LEU A 11 -4.33 6.34 -1.14
N LEU A 12 -3.82 5.12 -1.00
CA LEU A 12 -3.47 4.55 0.31
C LEU A 12 -2.41 5.41 1.03
N CYS A 13 -1.32 5.78 0.33
CA CYS A 13 -0.24 6.55 0.92
C CYS A 13 -0.63 7.97 1.31
N VAL A 14 -1.60 8.58 0.62
CA VAL A 14 -2.14 9.90 0.97
C VAL A 14 -3.07 9.80 2.18
N ASN A 15 -3.87 8.74 2.27
CA ASN A 15 -4.81 8.56 3.38
C ASN A 15 -4.11 8.14 4.70
N ASP A 16 -3.03 7.38 4.61
CA ASP A 16 -2.23 6.94 5.76
C ASP A 16 -0.78 7.42 5.57
N VAL A 17 -0.45 8.60 6.09
CA VAL A 17 0.88 9.20 5.94
C VAL A 17 1.84 8.58 6.94
N CYS A 18 2.80 7.81 6.46
CA CYS A 18 3.88 7.25 7.29
C CYS A 18 5.18 7.04 6.50
N ALA A 19 6.29 6.81 7.21
CA ALA A 19 7.60 6.61 6.59
C ALA A 19 7.62 5.45 5.59
N ILE A 20 6.95 4.34 5.91
CA ILE A 20 6.86 3.16 5.02
C ILE A 20 6.06 3.50 3.75
N ASN A 21 4.96 4.24 3.89
CA ASN A 21 4.12 4.60 2.75
C ASN A 21 4.80 5.60 1.82
N LEU A 22 5.71 6.44 2.34
CA LEU A 22 6.57 7.31 1.52
C LEU A 22 7.46 6.48 0.57
N ILE A 23 7.99 5.35 1.02
CA ILE A 23 8.78 4.44 0.17
C ILE A 23 7.92 3.92 -0.98
N PHE A 24 6.66 3.56 -0.72
CA PHE A 24 5.75 3.14 -1.79
C PHE A 24 5.43 4.25 -2.80
N VAL A 25 5.37 5.50 -2.34
CA VAL A 25 5.22 6.66 -3.24
C VAL A 25 6.42 6.75 -4.19
N LEU A 26 7.64 6.72 -3.66
CA LEU A 26 8.87 6.78 -4.46
C LEU A 26 8.95 5.63 -5.47
N ILE A 27 8.71 4.39 -5.03
CA ILE A 27 8.70 3.21 -5.90
C ILE A 27 7.68 3.39 -7.02
N SER A 28 6.47 3.85 -6.71
CA SER A 28 5.41 3.99 -7.72
C SER A 28 5.70 5.08 -8.74
N VAL A 29 6.25 6.23 -8.33
CA VAL A 29 6.65 7.32 -9.24
C VAL A 29 7.77 6.88 -10.17
N ILE A 30 8.76 6.14 -9.66
CA ILE A 30 9.85 5.62 -10.48
C ILE A 30 9.30 4.58 -11.46
N MET A 31 8.54 3.60 -10.97
CA MET A 31 8.12 2.41 -11.74
C MET A 31 7.10 2.70 -12.83
N ILE A 32 6.36 3.81 -12.75
CA ILE A 32 5.42 4.21 -13.81
C ILE A 32 6.12 4.51 -15.14
N ASN A 33 7.39 4.90 -15.10
CA ASN A 33 8.21 5.19 -16.28
C ASN A 33 8.83 3.95 -16.93
N PHE A 34 8.80 2.79 -16.26
CA PHE A 34 9.41 1.56 -16.75
C PHE A 34 8.50 0.75 -17.67
N ARG A 35 9.09 -0.27 -18.33
CA ARG A 35 8.38 -1.20 -19.22
C ARG A 35 7.30 -2.00 -18.46
N ARG A 36 6.27 -2.40 -19.20
CA ARG A 36 5.09 -3.13 -18.69
C ARG A 36 5.43 -4.42 -17.94
N SER A 37 6.47 -5.15 -18.33
CA SER A 37 6.91 -6.37 -17.65
C SER A 37 7.36 -6.08 -16.21
N ILE A 38 8.20 -5.06 -16.04
CA ILE A 38 8.71 -4.59 -14.75
C ILE A 38 7.56 -4.09 -13.89
N GLN A 39 6.66 -3.28 -14.45
CA GLN A 39 5.46 -2.80 -13.75
C GLN A 39 4.60 -3.95 -13.17
N ILE A 40 4.45 -5.05 -13.91
CA ILE A 40 3.70 -6.22 -13.41
C ILE A 40 4.41 -6.86 -12.23
N CYS A 41 5.74 -7.01 -12.31
CA CYS A 41 6.54 -7.60 -11.25
C CYS A 41 6.44 -6.74 -9.99
N THR A 42 6.70 -5.44 -10.12
CA THR A 42 6.62 -4.45 -9.03
C THR A 42 5.27 -4.50 -8.34
N VAL A 43 4.16 -4.49 -9.08
CA VAL A 43 2.82 -4.52 -8.47
C VAL A 43 2.60 -5.80 -7.65
N ASN A 44 3.11 -6.96 -8.09
CA ASN A 44 2.97 -8.19 -7.32
C ASN A 44 3.81 -8.13 -6.03
N ILE A 45 5.03 -7.59 -6.12
CA ILE A 45 5.92 -7.41 -4.96
C ILE A 45 5.29 -6.45 -3.95
N VAL A 46 4.83 -5.28 -4.40
CA VAL A 46 4.16 -4.29 -3.55
C VAL A 46 2.92 -4.87 -2.90
N ALA A 47 2.10 -5.64 -3.64
CA ALA A 47 0.93 -6.30 -3.07
C ALA A 47 1.31 -7.32 -1.96
N ALA A 48 2.39 -8.08 -2.15
CA ALA A 48 2.89 -9.01 -1.15
C ALA A 48 3.40 -8.27 0.11
N ILE A 49 4.16 -7.18 -0.07
CA ILE A 49 4.65 -6.36 1.05
C ILE A 49 3.49 -5.73 1.81
N ILE A 50 2.49 -5.18 1.11
CA ILE A 50 1.26 -4.63 1.72
C ILE A 50 0.54 -5.71 2.54
N GLY A 51 0.48 -6.96 2.04
CA GLY A 51 -0.04 -8.10 2.79
C GLY A 51 0.73 -8.37 4.09
N ILE A 52 2.07 -8.38 4.03
CA ILE A 52 2.93 -8.54 5.21
C ILE A 52 2.71 -7.40 6.21
N LEU A 53 2.64 -6.15 5.73
CA LEU A 53 2.38 -4.98 6.57
C LEU A 53 1.01 -5.04 7.23
N MET A 54 -0.02 -5.50 6.51
CA MET A 54 -1.35 -5.68 7.07
C MET A 54 -1.34 -6.69 8.22
N VAL A 55 -0.69 -7.85 8.03
CA VAL A 55 -0.54 -8.84 9.11
C VAL A 55 0.28 -8.28 10.26
N GLY A 56 1.37 -7.56 9.99
CA GLY A 56 2.17 -6.88 11.02
C GLY A 56 1.35 -5.89 11.84
N LYS A 57 0.54 -5.05 11.19
CA LYS A 57 -0.37 -4.11 11.86
C LYS A 57 -1.44 -4.81 12.69
N MET A 58 -1.93 -5.98 12.27
CA MET A 58 -2.86 -6.81 13.04
C MET A 58 -2.19 -7.42 14.27
N LEU A 59 -0.98 -7.97 14.13
CA LEU A 59 -0.22 -8.53 15.25
C LEU A 59 0.11 -7.47 16.29
N TYR A 60 0.36 -6.22 15.88
CA TYR A 60 0.62 -5.12 16.79
C TYR A 60 -0.56 -4.78 17.72
N GLN A 61 -1.79 -5.18 17.37
CA GLN A 61 -2.98 -4.92 18.19
C GLN A 61 -3.06 -5.78 19.45
N ILE A 62 -2.25 -6.84 19.57
CA ILE A 62 -2.29 -7.69 20.76
C ILE A 62 -1.96 -6.88 22.03
N GLN A 63 -2.58 -7.26 23.15
CA GLN A 63 -2.39 -6.56 24.43
C GLN A 63 -0.94 -6.65 24.94
N TYR A 64 -0.21 -7.69 24.55
CA TYR A 64 1.18 -7.91 24.97
C TYR A 64 2.15 -6.82 24.50
N ILE A 65 1.88 -6.20 23.36
CA ILE A 65 2.72 -5.15 22.80
C ILE A 65 2.33 -3.82 23.45
N ASN A 66 3.17 -3.22 24.29
CA ASN A 66 2.83 -1.91 24.89
C ASN A 66 3.29 -0.75 23.99
N HIS A 67 2.34 0.04 23.48
CA HIS A 67 2.63 1.18 22.59
C HIS A 67 3.57 2.20 23.25
N SER A 68 3.51 2.34 24.57
CA SER A 68 4.32 3.34 25.26
C SER A 68 5.81 3.03 25.33
N ASN A 69 6.21 1.78 25.00
CA ASN A 69 7.62 1.40 24.99
C ASN A 69 8.40 2.07 23.85
N TRP A 70 7.70 2.64 22.85
CA TRP A 70 8.31 3.36 21.73
C TRP A 70 8.26 4.87 21.87
N ASP A 71 7.83 5.36 23.04
CA ASP A 71 7.77 6.79 23.31
C ASP A 71 9.15 7.35 23.64
N ILE A 72 9.52 8.41 22.93
CA ILE A 72 10.68 9.26 23.20
C ILE A 72 10.17 10.53 23.86
N ASN A 73 10.69 10.81 25.05
CA ASN A 73 10.43 12.05 25.76
C ASN A 73 11.40 13.14 25.28
N CYS A 74 10.88 14.15 24.61
CA CYS A 74 11.57 15.32 24.08
C CYS A 74 11.27 16.55 24.96
N THR A 75 11.70 16.54 26.22
CA THR A 75 11.47 17.65 27.17
C THR A 75 12.52 18.76 27.11
N VAL A 76 13.54 18.64 26.26
CA VAL A 76 14.58 19.67 26.11
C VAL A 76 14.12 20.67 25.05
N VAL A 77 13.52 21.78 25.48
CA VAL A 77 13.24 22.94 24.62
C VAL A 77 14.49 23.83 24.66
N PRO A 78 15.29 23.93 23.59
CA PRO A 78 16.28 25.00 23.50
C PRO A 78 15.52 26.31 23.28
N GLU A 79 15.87 27.36 24.03
CA GLU A 79 15.14 28.62 24.19
C GLU A 79 14.84 29.41 22.89
N ASN A 80 15.23 28.94 21.70
CA ASN A 80 15.19 29.72 20.45
C ASN A 80 14.62 29.01 19.20
N HIS A 81 13.82 27.95 19.33
CA HIS A 81 13.24 27.29 18.14
C HIS A 81 11.73 27.50 18.00
N GLN A 82 11.36 28.40 17.07
CA GLN A 82 10.00 28.74 16.63
C GLN A 82 9.22 27.56 15.98
N TYR A 83 9.86 26.40 15.81
CA TYR A 83 9.28 25.19 15.20
C TYR A 83 9.16 24.00 16.17
N SER A 84 9.32 24.24 17.47
CA SER A 84 9.18 23.20 18.50
C SER A 84 7.70 22.85 18.67
N SER A 85 7.32 21.59 18.41
CA SER A 85 5.97 21.10 18.74
C SER A 85 5.75 21.18 20.25
N ASN A 86 4.55 21.57 20.68
CA ASN A 86 4.14 21.57 22.09
C ASN A 86 4.05 20.15 22.68
N ASN A 87 4.11 19.10 21.85
CA ASN A 87 4.17 17.72 22.32
C ASN A 87 5.58 17.38 22.80
N SER A 88 5.70 17.13 24.10
CA SER A 88 6.93 16.67 24.74
C SER A 88 7.23 15.20 24.49
N MET A 89 6.36 14.46 23.79
CA MET A 89 6.45 13.01 23.65
C MET A 89 6.11 12.58 22.23
N TYR A 90 7.00 11.77 21.63
CA TYR A 90 6.88 11.27 20.26
C TYR A 90 7.02 9.76 20.25
N ASN A 91 6.18 9.07 19.47
CA ASN A 91 6.26 7.62 19.33
C ASN A 91 6.91 7.22 17.99
N ILE A 92 7.99 6.43 18.06
CA ILE A 92 8.69 5.95 16.86
C ILE A 92 7.82 4.99 16.04
N ALA A 93 7.01 4.16 16.70
CA ALA A 93 6.14 3.20 16.01
C ALA A 93 5.10 3.93 15.17
N GLU A 94 4.53 5.03 15.66
CA GLU A 94 3.59 5.86 14.90
C GLU A 94 4.23 6.48 13.66
N TRP A 95 5.50 6.89 13.74
CA TRP A 95 6.23 7.42 12.59
C TRP A 95 6.42 6.38 11.46
N PHE A 96 6.66 5.12 11.83
CA PHE A 96 6.63 3.99 10.89
C PHE A 96 5.21 3.61 10.43
N GLY A 97 4.17 4.23 10.98
CA GLY A 97 2.77 4.00 10.64
C GLY A 97 2.13 2.86 11.42
N ILE A 98 2.72 2.45 12.53
CA ILE A 98 2.21 1.41 13.42
C ILE A 98 1.58 2.08 14.63
N LYS A 99 0.25 1.99 14.72
CA LYS A 99 -0.53 2.52 15.83
C LYS A 99 -1.49 1.48 16.38
N LYS A 100 -1.80 1.58 17.67
CA LYS A 100 -2.88 0.79 18.25
C LYS A 100 -4.23 1.41 17.89
N ALA A 101 -5.15 0.59 17.42
CA ALA A 101 -6.52 1.01 17.19
C ALA A 101 -7.28 1.02 18.52
N GLU A 102 -8.22 1.94 18.65
CA GLU A 102 -9.21 1.89 19.73
C GLU A 102 -10.08 0.62 19.58
N PRO A 103 -10.65 0.10 20.68
CA PRO A 103 -11.53 -1.07 20.65
C PRO A 103 -12.65 -0.89 19.62
N GLY A 104 -12.75 -1.80 18.65
CA GLY A 104 -13.75 -1.75 17.57
C GLY A 104 -13.33 -1.02 16.29
N ASN A 105 -12.27 -0.20 16.33
CA ASN A 105 -11.84 0.63 15.19
C ASN A 105 -10.70 0.02 14.34
N LEU A 106 -10.40 -1.27 14.53
CA LEU A 106 -9.34 -1.96 13.77
C LEU A 106 -9.63 -2.02 12.26
N ALA A 107 -10.89 -2.24 11.89
CA ALA A 107 -11.28 -2.28 10.49
C ALA A 107 -11.05 -0.92 9.81
N GLU A 108 -11.26 0.18 10.54
CA GLU A 108 -10.99 1.53 10.05
C GLU A 108 -9.48 1.76 9.82
N LEU A 109 -8.63 1.27 10.73
CA LEU A 109 -7.18 1.33 10.56
C LEU A 109 -6.70 0.58 9.30
N LEU A 110 -7.35 -0.53 8.96
CA LEU A 110 -6.92 -1.44 7.90
C LEU A 110 -7.67 -1.26 6.58
N LYS A 111 -8.71 -0.40 6.53
CA LYS A 111 -9.60 -0.23 5.36
C LYS A 111 -8.85 0.01 4.06
N GLY A 112 -7.80 0.82 4.10
CA GLY A 112 -6.97 1.11 2.94
C GLY A 112 -6.20 -0.11 2.43
N TYR A 113 -5.56 -0.86 3.34
CA TYR A 113 -4.80 -2.07 3.03
C TYR A 113 -5.70 -3.17 2.44
N ILE A 114 -6.89 -3.37 3.05
CA ILE A 114 -7.92 -4.29 2.54
C ILE A 114 -8.33 -3.89 1.12
N GLY A 115 -8.57 -2.59 0.87
CA GLY A 115 -8.90 -2.07 -0.45
C GLY A 115 -7.86 -2.44 -1.51
N ILE A 116 -6.56 -2.27 -1.22
CA ILE A 116 -5.50 -2.65 -2.16
C ILE A 116 -5.48 -4.16 -2.43
N ILE A 117 -5.65 -4.99 -1.40
CA ILE A 117 -5.68 -6.45 -1.56
C ILE A 117 -6.86 -6.87 -2.44
N VAL A 118 -8.04 -6.27 -2.25
CA VAL A 118 -9.22 -6.54 -3.09
C VAL A 118 -8.95 -6.15 -4.55
N VAL A 119 -8.45 -4.94 -4.81
CA VAL A 119 -8.18 -4.46 -6.18
C VAL A 119 -7.12 -5.30 -6.88
N THR A 120 -6.04 -5.66 -6.18
CA THR A 120 -4.95 -6.47 -6.73
C THR A 120 -5.40 -7.90 -7.04
N THR A 121 -6.20 -8.50 -6.16
CA THR A 121 -6.80 -9.83 -6.34
C THR A 121 -7.79 -9.83 -7.50
N LEU A 122 -8.69 -8.85 -7.55
CA LEU A 122 -9.65 -8.71 -8.65
C LEU A 122 -8.97 -8.56 -10.00
N ARG A 123 -7.88 -7.79 -10.09
CA ARG A 123 -7.06 -7.73 -11.31
C ARG A 123 -6.54 -9.11 -11.73
N LYS A 124 -6.03 -9.91 -10.79
CA LYS A 124 -5.51 -11.26 -11.07
C LYS A 124 -6.64 -12.18 -11.55
N ILE A 125 -7.78 -12.16 -10.88
CA ILE A 125 -8.98 -12.93 -11.26
C ILE A 125 -9.39 -12.59 -12.70
N ILE A 126 -9.50 -11.31 -13.04
CA ILE A 126 -9.85 -10.87 -14.40
C ILE A 126 -8.83 -11.38 -15.41
N ARG A 127 -7.53 -11.30 -15.11
CA ARG A 127 -6.47 -11.76 -16.02
C ARG A 127 -6.55 -13.28 -16.25
N ILE A 128 -6.81 -14.05 -15.19
CA ILE A 128 -6.98 -15.50 -15.28
C ILE A 128 -8.21 -15.85 -16.11
N ARG A 129 -9.36 -15.21 -15.84
CA ARG A 129 -10.59 -15.43 -16.61
C ARG A 129 -10.39 -15.11 -18.10
N GLN A 130 -9.73 -14.00 -18.41
CA GLN A 130 -9.40 -13.62 -19.79
C GLN A 130 -8.48 -14.65 -20.46
N CYS A 131 -7.51 -15.19 -19.73
CA CYS A 131 -6.61 -16.23 -20.22
C CYS A 131 -7.38 -17.50 -20.61
N PHE A 132 -8.23 -18.01 -19.72
CA PHE A 132 -9.05 -19.21 -19.99
C PHE A 132 -10.00 -19.02 -21.16
N TYR A 133 -10.70 -17.88 -21.21
CA TYR A 133 -11.65 -17.59 -22.29
C TYR A 133 -10.98 -17.59 -23.66
N ARG A 134 -9.78 -17.01 -23.76
CA ARG A 134 -9.03 -16.93 -25.02
C ARG A 134 -8.41 -18.25 -25.43
N LYS A 135 -7.87 -18.99 -24.46
CA LYS A 135 -7.37 -20.35 -24.69
C LYS A 135 -8.46 -21.27 -25.24
N ALA A 136 -9.68 -21.18 -24.72
CA ALA A 136 -10.82 -21.96 -25.20
C ALA A 136 -11.24 -21.62 -26.65
N ARG A 137 -10.89 -20.42 -27.14
CA ARG A 137 -11.20 -19.93 -28.50
C ARG A 137 -10.02 -20.01 -29.47
N GLY A 138 -8.88 -20.55 -29.05
CA GLY A 138 -7.66 -20.57 -29.86
C GLY A 138 -7.05 -19.19 -30.10
N GLU A 139 -7.45 -18.17 -29.33
CA GLU A 139 -6.90 -16.82 -29.45
C GLU A 139 -5.52 -16.71 -28.76
N PRO A 140 -4.64 -15.80 -29.21
CA PRO A 140 -3.36 -15.56 -28.55
C PRO A 140 -3.58 -15.15 -27.08
N LEU A 141 -2.76 -15.64 -26.16
CA LEU A 141 -2.90 -15.38 -24.72
C LEU A 141 -2.67 -13.90 -24.36
N ASP A 142 -1.89 -13.19 -25.16
CA ASP A 142 -1.55 -11.78 -24.92
C ASP A 142 -2.69 -10.85 -25.33
N ARG A 143 -3.13 -10.04 -24.36
CA ARG A 143 -4.25 -9.11 -24.54
C ARG A 143 -3.90 -8.09 -25.64
N PRO A 144 -4.77 -7.88 -26.65
CA PRO A 144 -4.51 -6.94 -27.73
C PRO A 144 -4.28 -5.54 -27.17
N HIS A 145 -3.40 -4.78 -27.82
CA HIS A 145 -3.05 -3.43 -27.41
C HIS A 145 -4.23 -2.46 -27.59
N VAL A 146 -5.09 -2.74 -28.58
CA VAL A 146 -6.28 -1.96 -28.92
C VAL A 146 -7.56 -2.75 -28.61
N MET A 147 -8.61 -2.02 -28.21
CA MET A 147 -9.91 -2.62 -27.89
C MET A 147 -10.63 -3.11 -29.15
N PHE A 148 -10.49 -2.38 -30.25
CA PHE A 148 -11.07 -2.70 -31.55
C PHE A 148 -9.93 -2.72 -32.59
N PRO A 149 -9.44 -3.90 -32.99
CA PRO A 149 -8.58 -3.99 -34.16
C PRO A 149 -9.43 -3.71 -35.41
N PHE A 150 -8.89 -2.93 -36.36
CA PHE A 150 -9.54 -2.76 -37.66
C PHE A 150 -9.48 -4.10 -38.40
N ASN A 151 -10.64 -4.74 -38.57
CA ASN A 151 -10.79 -5.81 -39.53
C ASN A 151 -10.94 -5.14 -40.90
N HIS A 152 -10.02 -5.45 -41.81
CA HIS A 152 -10.21 -5.25 -43.25
C HIS A 152 -10.94 -6.46 -43.83
#